data_AF-A0AAN8XMC2-F1
#
_entry.id   AF-A0AAN8XMC2-F1
#
_cell.length_a   1.000
_cell.length_b   1.000
_cell.length_c   1.000
_cell.angle_alpha   90.00
_cell.angle_beta   90.00
_cell.angle_gamma   90.00
#
_symmetry.space_group_name_H-M   'P 1'
#
loop_
_entity.id
_entity.type
_entity.pdbx_description
1 polymer ?
#
loop_
_entity_poly.entity_id
_entity_poly.type
_entity_poly.pdbx_seq_one_letter_code
_entity_poly.pdbx_strand_id
1 'polypeptide(L)'
;MWIKMNEYADNYTISAVFNCLDLWDLDIRGGHKYLWRIRLLGTPLFVIGWPLSPFSHLRPAAVNVLRRADPNIRTPDPPVYKILNANESRDYT
;
A
#
# COMPACT_ATOMS: atom_id res chain seq x y z
N MET A 1 -4.40 -5.21 -6.92
CA MET A 1 -3.98 -5.47 -5.53
C MET A 1 -3.86 -4.14 -4.80
N TRP A 2 -4.29 -4.10 -3.54
CA TRP A 2 -4.20 -2.92 -2.68
C TRP A 2 -3.18 -3.19 -1.59
N ILE A 3 -2.25 -2.27 -1.37
CA ILE A 3 -1.22 -2.39 -0.34
C ILE A 3 -1.32 -1.22 0.63
N LYS A 4 -0.91 -1.42 1.89
CA LYS A 4 -0.79 -0.35 2.86
C LYS A 4 0.31 0.61 2.41
N MET A 5 -0.03 1.89 2.35
CA MET A 5 0.90 2.98 2.11
C MET A 5 0.27 4.28 2.66
N ASN A 6 0.69 4.69 3.85
CA ASN A 6 0.19 5.90 4.53
C ASN A 6 0.90 7.17 4.03
N GLU A 7 2.19 7.07 3.73
CA GLU A 7 3.05 8.19 3.30
C GLU A 7 4.07 7.73 2.27
N TYR A 8 4.78 8.66 1.63
CA TYR A 8 5.74 8.33 0.57
C TYR A 8 6.85 7.38 1.04
N ALA A 9 7.27 7.51 2.30
CA ALA A 9 8.31 6.67 2.92
C ALA A 9 7.81 5.26 3.28
N ASP A 10 6.49 5.02 3.32
CA ASP A 10 5.86 3.73 3.64
C ASP A 10 5.97 2.76 2.46
N ASN A 11 7.19 2.30 2.20
CA ASN A 11 7.51 1.52 1.02
C ASN A 11 7.83 0.04 1.31
N TYR A 12 7.90 -0.37 2.57
CA TYR A 12 8.31 -1.73 2.95
C TYR A 12 7.32 -2.80 2.45
N THR A 13 6.01 -2.50 2.36
CA THR A 13 5.04 -3.45 1.82
C THR A 13 5.24 -3.65 0.31
N ILE A 14 5.45 -2.58 -0.48
CA ILE A 14 5.68 -2.72 -1.92
C ILE A 14 7.04 -3.35 -2.22
N SER A 15 8.10 -2.99 -1.48
CA SER A 15 9.42 -3.62 -1.64
C SER A 15 9.35 -5.13 -1.37
N ALA A 16 8.57 -5.55 -0.36
CA ALA A 16 8.34 -6.97 -0.11
C ALA A 16 7.63 -7.67 -1.28
N VAL A 17 6.60 -7.04 -1.83
CA VAL A 17 5.90 -7.56 -3.01
C VAL A 17 6.86 -7.72 -4.18
N PHE A 18 7.72 -6.73 -4.42
CA PHE A 18 8.71 -6.80 -5.51
C PHE A 18 9.74 -7.89 -5.28
N ASN A 19 10.29 -8.00 -4.07
CA ASN A 19 11.19 -9.08 -3.69
C ASN A 19 10.54 -10.46 -3.93
N CYS A 20 9.31 -10.68 -3.44
CA CYS A 20 8.61 -11.95 -3.62
C CYS A 20 8.24 -12.28 -5.08
N LEU A 21 8.24 -11.29 -5.96
CA LEU A 21 7.95 -11.46 -7.39
C LEU A 21 9.22 -11.47 -8.25
N ASP A 22 10.41 -11.51 -7.63
CA ASP A 22 11.71 -11.39 -8.29
C ASP A 22 11.82 -10.12 -9.16
N LEU A 23 11.28 -9.01 -8.67
CA LEU A 23 11.37 -7.67 -9.26
C LEU A 23 12.37 -6.81 -8.49
N TRP A 24 12.75 -5.66 -9.07
CA TRP A 24 13.67 -4.70 -8.45
C TRP A 24 13.15 -4.16 -7.11
N ASP A 25 13.89 -4.39 -6.02
CA ASP A 25 13.49 -4.03 -4.65
C ASP A 25 14.54 -3.20 -3.87
N LEU A 26 15.69 -2.86 -4.47
CA LEU A 26 16.74 -2.04 -3.82
C LEU A 26 16.28 -0.61 -3.49
N ASP A 27 15.41 -0.06 -4.33
CA ASP A 27 14.78 1.24 -4.16
C ASP A 27 13.46 1.27 -4.96
N ILE A 28 12.56 2.19 -4.62
CA ILE A 28 11.23 2.24 -5.25
C ILE A 28 11.31 2.84 -6.65
N ARG A 29 10.95 2.05 -7.66
CA ARG A 29 10.89 2.46 -9.06
C ARG A 29 9.59 2.07 -9.73
N GLY A 30 9.33 2.64 -10.91
CA GLY A 30 8.19 2.29 -11.77
C GLY A 30 6.81 2.69 -11.26
N GLY A 31 6.73 3.41 -10.14
CA GLY A 31 5.49 3.92 -9.58
C GLY A 31 5.08 5.26 -10.19
N HIS A 32 3.79 5.44 -10.45
CA HIS A 32 3.20 6.73 -10.81
C HIS A 32 2.02 7.03 -9.90
N LYS A 33 2.13 8.06 -9.05
CA LYS A 33 1.11 8.40 -8.04
C LYS A 33 0.74 7.18 -7.16
N TYR A 34 1.76 6.46 -6.69
CA TYR A 34 1.61 5.27 -5.82
C TYR A 34 0.81 4.12 -6.47
N LEU A 35 0.84 4.07 -7.80
CA LEU A 35 0.34 2.96 -8.63
C LEU A 35 1.52 2.34 -9.38
N TRP A 36 1.65 1.03 -9.30
CA TRP A 36 2.59 0.25 -10.10
C TRP A 36 1.82 -0.62 -11.09
N ARG A 37 2.33 -0.65 -12.33
CA ARG A 37 1.77 -1.39 -13.45
C ARG A 37 2.74 -2.49 -13.83
N ILE A 38 2.41 -3.72 -13.48
CA ILE A 38 3.28 -4.89 -13.63
C ILE A 38 2.62 -5.85 -14.61
N ARG A 39 3.40 -6.60 -15.38
CA ARG A 39 2.91 -7.74 -16.15
C ARG A 39 3.41 -9.01 -15.48
N LEU A 40 2.52 -9.76 -14.86
CA LEU A 40 2.82 -11.01 -14.17
C LEU A 40 2.23 -12.17 -14.96
N LEU A 41 3.06 -13.07 -15.48
CA LEU A 41 2.64 -14.24 -16.27
C LEU A 41 1.67 -13.89 -17.43
N GLY A 42 1.93 -12.76 -18.10
CA GLY A 42 1.08 -12.26 -19.19
C GLY A 42 -0.11 -11.40 -18.74
N THR A 43 -0.52 -11.47 -17.48
CA THR A 43 -1.65 -10.70 -16.92
C THR A 43 -1.21 -9.34 -16.37
N PRO A 44 -1.91 -8.23 -16.71
CA PRO A 44 -1.68 -6.95 -16.07
C PRO A 44 -2.06 -6.97 -14.59
N LEU A 45 -1.12 -6.65 -13.72
CA LEU A 45 -1.30 -6.46 -12.29
C LEU A 45 -1.12 -4.98 -11.95
N PHE A 46 -2.16 -4.39 -11.36
CA PHE A 46 -2.10 -3.07 -10.77
C PHE A 46 -1.92 -3.19 -9.26
N VAL A 47 -0.86 -2.58 -8.73
CA VAL A 47 -0.63 -2.47 -7.28
C VAL A 47 -0.82 -1.03 -6.87
N ILE A 48 -1.73 -0.77 -5.94
CA ILE A 48 -2.13 0.59 -5.54
C ILE A 48 -1.85 0.78 -4.04
N GLY A 49 -1.10 1.82 -3.70
CA GLY A 49 -0.87 2.24 -2.31
C GLY A 49 -2.10 2.91 -1.71
N TRP A 50 -2.65 2.35 -0.64
CA TRP A 50 -3.82 2.84 0.07
C TRP A 50 -3.46 3.24 1.51
N PRO A 51 -3.92 4.39 2.04
CA PRO A 51 -4.82 5.36 1.42
C PRO A 51 -4.13 6.42 0.54
N LEU A 52 -2.80 6.48 0.49
CA LEU A 52 -2.06 7.61 -0.10
C LEU A 52 -2.31 7.84 -1.60
N SER A 53 -2.57 6.79 -2.39
CA SER A 53 -2.80 6.96 -3.82
C SER A 53 -4.07 7.75 -4.11
N PRO A 54 -4.08 8.66 -5.10
CA PRO A 54 -5.33 9.27 -5.57
C PRO A 54 -6.33 8.24 -6.11
N PHE A 55 -5.88 7.02 -6.46
CA PHE A 55 -6.74 5.93 -6.91
C PHE A 55 -7.40 5.15 -5.76
N SER A 56 -7.11 5.49 -4.50
CA SER A 56 -7.64 4.82 -3.30
C SER A 56 -9.17 4.75 -3.23
N HIS A 57 -9.86 5.73 -3.82
CA HIS A 57 -11.32 5.77 -3.87
C HIS A 57 -11.94 4.63 -4.71
N LEU A 58 -11.16 3.97 -5.56
CA LEU A 58 -11.61 2.83 -6.36
C LEU A 58 -11.56 1.50 -5.59
N ARG A 59 -11.10 1.50 -4.33
CA ARG A 59 -11.02 0.29 -3.51
C ARG A 59 -12.42 -0.19 -3.10
N PRO A 60 -12.83 -1.42 -3.47
CA PRO A 60 -14.07 -1.98 -2.98
C PRO A 60 -14.00 -2.25 -1.46
N ALA A 61 -15.11 -2.04 -0.74
CA ALA A 61 -15.14 -2.18 0.71
C ALA A 61 -14.76 -3.58 1.21
N ALA A 62 -15.12 -4.63 0.46
CA ALA A 62 -14.86 -6.02 0.80
C ALA A 62 -13.42 -6.49 0.54
N VAL A 63 -12.55 -5.65 -0.05
CA VAL A 63 -11.19 -6.05 -0.42
C VAL A 63 -10.20 -5.68 0.68
N ASN A 64 -9.49 -6.69 1.17
CA ASN A 64 -8.42 -6.53 2.14
C ASN A 64 -7.22 -5.79 1.54
N VAL A 65 -6.62 -4.93 2.35
CA VAL A 65 -5.37 -4.23 2.02
C VAL A 65 -4.21 -5.08 2.51
N LEU A 66 -3.33 -5.47 1.59
CA LEU A 66 -2.12 -6.22 1.91
C LEU A 66 -1.18 -5.33 2.73
N ARG A 67 -0.66 -5.84 3.83
CA ARG A 67 0.29 -5.13 4.69
C ARG A 67 1.39 -6.10 5.11
N ARG A 68 2.63 -5.63 5.08
CA ARG A 68 3.75 -6.26 5.79
C ARG A 68 3.93 -5.55 7.12
N ALA A 69 4.53 -6.22 8.11
CA ALA A 69 5.02 -5.53 9.30
C ALA A 69 6.27 -4.70 8.95
N ASP A 70 6.42 -3.48 9.49
CA ASP A 70 7.64 -2.70 9.32
C ASP A 70 8.85 -3.51 9.80
N PRO A 71 9.84 -3.80 8.93
CA PRO A 71 11.01 -4.57 9.31
C PRO A 71 11.90 -3.86 10.36
N ASN A 72 11.78 -2.55 10.50
CA ASN A 72 12.57 -1.73 11.43
C ASN A 72 11.92 -1.61 12.81
N ILE A 73 10.63 -1.95 12.93
CA ILE A 73 9.87 -1.85 14.17
C ILE A 73 9.56 -3.27 14.67
N ARG A 74 10.08 -3.61 15.86
CA ARG A 74 9.84 -4.93 16.47
C ARG A 74 8.41 -5.10 16.99
N THR A 75 7.69 -3.99 17.18
CA THR A 75 6.29 -3.96 17.63
C THR A 75 5.32 -4.00 16.44
N PRO A 76 4.14 -4.62 16.56
CA PRO A 76 3.17 -4.70 15.47
C PRO A 76 2.72 -3.31 14.99
N ASP A 77 2.72 -3.09 13.67
CA ASP A 77 2.28 -1.82 13.10
C ASP A 77 0.84 -1.47 13.53
N PRO A 78 0.56 -0.19 13.80
CA PRO A 78 -0.81 0.23 14.09
C PRO A 78 -1.74 -0.11 12.92
N PRO A 79 -3.00 -0.48 13.19
CA PRO A 79 -3.98 -0.78 12.15
C PRO A 79 -4.14 0.40 11.20
N VAL A 80 -4.36 0.11 9.91
CA VAL A 80 -4.43 1.12 8.83
C VAL A 80 -5.62 2.08 9.01
N TYR A 81 -6.60 1.70 9.83
CA TYR A 81 -7.66 2.58 10.29
C TYR A 81 -7.62 2.64 11.82
N LYS A 82 -7.66 3.84 12.37
CA LYS A 82 -8.38 4.04 13.63
C LYS A 82 -9.84 3.78 13.30
N ILE A 83 -10.54 2.96 14.08
CA ILE A 83 -12.01 3.03 14.06
C ILE A 83 -12.31 4.47 14.46
N LEU A 84 -12.66 5.31 13.50
CA LEU A 84 -13.22 6.61 13.81
C LEU A 84 -14.53 6.28 14.51
N ASN A 85 -14.55 6.38 15.83
CA ASN A 85 -15.80 6.54 16.54
C ASN A 85 -16.54 7.67 15.83
N ALA A 86 -17.85 7.56 15.65
CA ALA A 86 -18.70 8.44 14.82
C ALA A 86 -18.61 9.96 15.16
N ASN A 87 -17.75 10.34 16.08
CA ASN A 87 -17.50 11.69 16.57
C ASN A 87 -16.13 12.27 16.13
N GLU A 88 -15.23 11.49 15.52
CA GLU A 88 -13.92 11.94 15.02
C GLU A 88 -13.87 11.99 13.49
N SER A 89 -14.88 12.59 12.87
CA SER A 89 -14.74 13.08 11.50
C SER A 89 -14.20 14.51 11.57
N ARG A 90 -12.90 14.72 11.29
CA ARG A 90 -12.37 15.91 10.60
C ARG A 90 -10.84 15.92 10.46
N ASP A 91 -10.46 16.52 9.34
CA ASP A 91 -9.17 17.12 8.99
C ASP A 91 -8.06 16.20 8.47
N TYR A 92 -8.10 16.01 7.15
CA TYR A 92 -6.91 15.83 6.31
C TYR A 92 -6.63 17.18 5.62
N THR A 93 -5.62 17.90 6.11
CA THR A 93 -4.86 18.90 5.35
C THR A 93 -3.56 18.28 4.89
#